data_AF-A0A6L6JGA6-F1
#
_entry.id   AF-A0A6L6JGA6-F1
#
_cell.length_a   1.000
_cell.length_b   1.000
_cell.length_c   1.000
_cell.angle_alpha   90.00
_cell.angle_beta   90.00
_cell.angle_gamma   90.00
#
_symmetry.space_group_name_H-M   'P 1'
#
loop_
_entity.id
_entity.type
_entity.pdbx_description
1 polymer ?
#
loop_
_entity_poly.entity_id
_entity_poly.type
_entity_poly.pdbx_seq_one_letter_code
_entity_poly.pdbx_strand_id
1 'polypeptide(L)'
;MTEHASLFSSVAVLAEFHPQAKALRFWRDEKQQQLHAKVELYDSPLPALEELEADIALVSDTLSEAALPDFHAFCQDIEVIFHGSQPSGPVSQLEGVDWPRFRRISAYAQYWQDRNPREVNKLLTFMMGIPLYSQLLGSFITRRHGEAEQEIIEKTATPGAVYIMGVNRFNQLFREDIDTAFNEAKLLVSTFRGTRDENAAKIINGMVKSMLFH
;
A
#
# COMPACT_ATOMS: atom_id res chain seq x y z
N MET A 1 -9.54 -6.17 9.88
CA MET A 1 -8.65 -5.05 10.24
C MET A 1 -9.43 -4.11 11.16
N THR A 2 -8.79 -3.46 12.15
CA THR A 2 -9.48 -2.47 13.00
C THR A 2 -9.73 -1.17 12.21
N GLU A 3 -10.68 -0.34 12.65
CA GLU A 3 -10.94 0.98 12.04
C GLU A 3 -9.66 1.83 12.00
N HIS A 4 -8.90 1.87 13.09
CA HIS A 4 -7.64 2.62 13.16
C HIS A 4 -6.56 2.04 12.25
N ALA A 5 -6.47 0.71 12.11
CA ALA A 5 -5.49 0.11 11.20
C ALA A 5 -5.83 0.44 9.74
N SER A 6 -7.11 0.47 9.40
CA SER A 6 -7.58 0.96 8.08
C SER A 6 -7.21 2.42 7.86
N LEU A 7 -7.37 3.27 8.89
CA LEU A 7 -7.01 4.68 8.85
C LEU A 7 -5.54 4.93 8.51
N PHE A 8 -4.63 4.20 9.14
CA PHE A 8 -3.19 4.35 8.88
C PHE A 8 -2.77 3.66 7.58
N SER A 9 -3.41 2.54 7.23
CA SER A 9 -3.17 1.85 5.95
C SER A 9 -3.49 2.75 4.74
N SER A 10 -4.58 3.53 4.81
CA SER A 10 -5.05 4.39 3.71
C SER A 10 -4.17 5.61 3.40
N VAL A 11 -3.18 5.90 4.26
CA VAL A 11 -2.21 6.98 4.04
C VAL A 11 -0.79 6.46 3.84
N ALA A 12 -0.52 5.20 4.17
CA ALA A 12 0.80 4.61 4.19
C ALA A 12 1.51 4.71 2.84
N VAL A 13 0.83 4.31 1.76
CA VAL A 13 1.44 4.25 0.43
C VAL A 13 1.77 5.66 -0.06
N LEU A 14 0.78 6.55 -0.03
CA LEU A 14 0.97 7.90 -0.56
C LEU A 14 1.93 8.71 0.30
N ALA A 15 1.94 8.54 1.62
CA ALA A 15 2.87 9.24 2.50
C ALA A 15 4.33 8.83 2.25
N GLU A 16 4.58 7.54 2.00
CA GLU A 16 5.95 7.04 1.82
C GLU A 16 6.46 7.15 0.38
N PHE A 17 5.60 6.92 -0.62
CA PHE A 17 6.04 6.72 -2.01
C PHE A 17 5.62 7.80 -2.99
N HIS A 18 4.68 8.69 -2.64
CA HIS A 18 4.25 9.73 -3.58
C HIS A 18 5.20 10.94 -3.53
N PRO A 19 5.85 11.35 -4.64
CA PRO A 19 6.87 12.40 -4.63
C PRO A 19 6.34 13.77 -4.17
N GLN A 20 5.03 13.99 -4.30
CA GLN A 20 4.35 15.22 -3.88
C GLN A 20 3.70 15.14 -2.48
N ALA A 21 3.89 14.05 -1.72
CA ALA A 21 3.29 13.90 -0.41
C ALA A 21 3.75 15.02 0.53
N LYS A 22 2.80 15.81 1.05
CA LYS A 22 3.08 16.98 1.87
C LYS A 22 2.70 16.76 3.33
N ALA A 23 1.45 16.38 3.53
CA ALA A 23 0.87 16.23 4.86
C ALA A 23 -0.18 15.13 4.86
N LEU A 24 -0.47 14.62 6.05
CA LEU A 24 -1.57 13.72 6.32
C LEU A 24 -2.64 14.52 7.04
N ARG A 25 -3.86 14.39 6.58
CA ARG A 25 -5.05 14.97 7.20
C ARG A 25 -5.90 13.83 7.76
N PHE A 26 -6.17 13.89 9.05
CA PHE A 26 -7.10 13.01 9.76
C PHE A 26 -8.31 13.82 10.20
N TRP A 27 -9.52 13.29 10.04
CA TRP A 27 -10.73 14.00 10.48
C TRP A 27 -11.86 13.03 10.82
N ARG A 28 -12.81 13.50 11.63
CA ARG A 28 -14.04 12.77 11.93
C ARG A 28 -15.25 13.49 11.35
N ASP A 29 -16.01 12.81 10.49
CA ASP A 29 -17.20 13.39 9.86
C ASP A 29 -18.27 13.76 10.91
N GLU A 30 -18.94 14.90 10.72
CA GLU A 30 -19.94 15.39 11.67
C GLU A 30 -21.23 14.55 11.71
N LYS A 31 -21.62 13.97 10.57
CA LYS A 31 -22.88 13.25 10.39
C LYS A 31 -22.74 11.77 10.69
N GLN A 32 -21.72 11.13 10.12
CA GLN A 32 -21.50 9.68 10.23
C GLN A 32 -20.56 9.32 11.37
N GLN A 33 -19.87 10.31 11.97
CA GLN A 33 -18.85 10.11 12.99
C GLN A 33 -17.74 9.14 12.57
N GLN A 34 -17.56 8.93 11.27
CA GLN A 34 -16.52 8.05 10.75
C GLN A 34 -15.19 8.77 10.74
N LEU A 35 -14.13 8.01 11.06
CA LEU A 35 -12.77 8.50 11.00
C LEU A 35 -12.22 8.33 9.58
N HIS A 36 -11.61 9.39 9.07
CA HIS A 36 -11.06 9.44 7.73
C HIS A 36 -9.63 9.96 7.75
N ALA A 37 -8.86 9.52 6.76
CA ALA A 37 -7.52 10.02 6.51
C ALA A 37 -7.31 10.25 5.02
N LYS A 38 -6.41 11.18 4.71
CA LYS A 38 -5.99 11.49 3.33
C LYS A 38 -4.59 12.07 3.35
N VAL A 39 -3.80 11.77 2.32
CA VAL A 39 -2.55 12.48 2.04
C VAL A 39 -2.84 13.71 1.17
N GLU A 40 -2.44 14.87 1.67
CA GLU A 40 -2.42 16.13 0.95
C GLU A 40 -1.16 16.20 0.09
N LEU A 41 -1.32 16.51 -1.19
CA LEU A 41 -0.25 16.56 -2.19
C LEU A 41 0.10 18.01 -2.54
N TYR A 42 1.35 18.26 -2.95
CA TYR A 42 1.70 19.50 -3.64
C TYR A 42 1.02 19.56 -5.01
N ASP A 43 0.56 20.74 -5.39
CA ASP A 43 0.02 21.03 -6.72
C ASP A 43 1.14 21.63 -7.57
N SER A 44 2.00 20.76 -8.11
CA SER A 44 3.08 21.14 -9.02
C SER A 44 3.17 20.16 -10.19
N PRO A 45 3.64 20.59 -11.37
CA PRO A 45 3.96 19.64 -12.43
C PRO A 45 5.11 18.73 -11.98
N LEU A 46 5.05 17.45 -12.36
CA LEU A 46 6.07 16.46 -12.08
C LEU A 46 6.95 16.23 -13.32
N PRO A 47 8.26 16.05 -13.16
CA PRO A 47 9.10 15.46 -14.21
C PRO A 47 8.64 14.04 -14.56
N ALA A 48 8.91 13.58 -15.78
CA ALA A 48 8.42 12.29 -16.29
C ALA A 48 8.77 11.06 -15.42
N LEU A 49 9.91 11.06 -14.71
CA LEU A 49 10.27 9.97 -13.80
C LEU A 49 9.38 9.99 -12.54
N GLU A 50 9.19 11.16 -11.94
CA GLU A 50 8.34 11.34 -10.77
C GLU A 50 6.86 11.12 -11.10
N GLU A 51 6.44 11.38 -12.35
CA GLU A 51 5.10 11.00 -12.83
C GLU A 51 4.87 9.49 -12.77
N LEU A 52 5.87 8.69 -13.16
CA LEU A 52 5.77 7.23 -13.06
C LEU A 52 5.73 6.76 -11.60
N GLU A 53 6.56 7.37 -10.73
CA GLU A 53 6.56 7.08 -9.28
C GLU A 53 5.20 7.43 -8.65
N ALA A 54 4.63 8.58 -9.00
CA ALA A 54 3.29 8.99 -8.57
C ALA A 54 2.20 8.03 -9.06
N ASP A 55 2.25 7.62 -10.34
CA ASP A 55 1.33 6.63 -10.89
C ASP A 55 1.44 5.29 -10.14
N ILE A 56 2.65 4.83 -9.82
CA ILE A 56 2.88 3.60 -9.04
C ILE A 56 2.30 3.72 -7.64
N ALA A 57 2.52 4.85 -6.95
CA ALA A 57 1.99 5.07 -5.61
C ALA A 57 0.46 5.09 -5.61
N LEU A 58 -0.17 5.83 -6.54
CA LEU A 58 -1.62 5.92 -6.66
C LEU A 58 -2.26 4.56 -6.98
N VAL A 59 -1.69 3.81 -7.92
CA VAL A 59 -2.23 2.48 -8.25
C VAL A 59 -2.03 1.53 -7.07
N SER A 60 -0.85 1.53 -6.45
CA SER A 60 -0.57 0.64 -5.31
C SER A 60 -1.48 0.90 -4.11
N ASP A 61 -1.81 2.17 -3.84
CA ASP A 61 -2.78 2.57 -2.81
C ASP A 61 -4.17 1.94 -3.08
N THR A 62 -4.66 2.00 -4.32
CA THR A 62 -5.94 1.36 -4.68
C THR A 62 -5.90 -0.16 -4.64
N LEU A 63 -4.72 -0.77 -4.84
CA LEU A 63 -4.53 -2.22 -4.81
C LEU A 63 -4.45 -2.78 -3.38
N SER A 64 -4.23 -1.95 -2.38
CA SER A 64 -4.07 -2.37 -0.98
C SER A 64 -5.23 -3.23 -0.48
N GLU A 65 -6.46 -2.96 -0.93
CA GLU A 65 -7.64 -3.75 -0.55
C GLU A 65 -7.65 -5.15 -1.17
N ALA A 66 -7.04 -5.34 -2.35
CA ALA A 66 -6.94 -6.65 -3.00
C ALA A 66 -5.79 -7.51 -2.47
N ALA A 67 -4.82 -6.91 -1.77
CA ALA A 67 -3.67 -7.63 -1.23
C ALA A 67 -4.04 -8.65 -0.14
N LEU A 68 -5.20 -8.47 0.50
CA LEU A 68 -5.74 -9.36 1.53
C LEU A 68 -7.22 -9.66 1.22
N PRO A 69 -7.75 -10.83 1.64
CA PRO A 69 -7.15 -11.83 2.52
C PRO A 69 -6.25 -12.87 1.84
N ASP A 70 -6.16 -12.88 0.51
CA ASP A 70 -5.37 -13.85 -0.25
C ASP A 70 -4.23 -13.18 -1.01
N PHE A 71 -3.10 -13.00 -0.32
CA PHE A 71 -1.92 -12.34 -0.86
C PHE A 71 -1.26 -13.14 -1.98
N HIS A 72 -1.31 -14.48 -1.91
CA HIS A 72 -0.79 -15.32 -2.98
C HIS A 72 -1.59 -15.12 -4.29
N ALA A 73 -2.93 -15.19 -4.23
CA ALA A 73 -3.77 -14.95 -5.38
C ALA A 73 -3.61 -13.53 -5.93
N PHE A 74 -3.46 -12.54 -5.04
CA PHE A 74 -3.14 -11.17 -5.42
C PHE A 74 -1.83 -11.09 -6.21
N CYS A 75 -0.75 -11.69 -5.72
CA CYS A 75 0.54 -11.67 -6.42
C CYS A 75 0.46 -12.33 -7.80
N GLN A 76 -0.26 -13.46 -7.92
CA GLN A 76 -0.49 -14.12 -9.21
C GLN A 76 -1.25 -13.22 -10.18
N ASP A 77 -2.29 -12.53 -9.70
CA ASP A 77 -3.10 -11.62 -10.52
C ASP A 77 -2.24 -10.46 -11.03
N ILE A 78 -1.39 -9.88 -10.18
CA ILE A 78 -0.41 -8.86 -10.60
C ILE A 78 0.55 -9.39 -11.67
N GLU A 79 1.14 -10.59 -11.50
CA GLU A 79 2.01 -11.17 -12.53
C GLU A 79 1.27 -11.32 -13.86
N VAL A 80 0.05 -11.85 -13.84
CA VAL A 80 -0.74 -12.12 -15.04
C VAL A 80 -1.13 -10.81 -15.76
N ILE A 81 -1.51 -9.77 -15.02
CA ILE A 81 -1.79 -8.43 -15.56
C ILE A 81 -0.55 -7.81 -16.21
N PHE A 82 0.62 -7.96 -15.59
CA PHE A 82 1.88 -7.47 -16.15
C PHE A 82 2.33 -8.24 -17.39
N HIS A 83 1.86 -9.47 -17.59
CA HIS A 83 2.01 -10.22 -18.83
C HIS A 83 0.92 -9.93 -19.89
N GLY A 84 0.06 -8.93 -19.66
CA GLY A 84 -0.91 -8.43 -20.66
C GLY A 84 -2.29 -9.07 -20.59
N SER A 85 -2.55 -9.90 -19.60
CA SER A 85 -3.88 -10.47 -19.37
C SER A 85 -4.81 -9.48 -18.67
N GLN A 86 -6.12 -9.76 -18.75
CA GLN A 86 -7.11 -9.05 -17.94
C GLN A 86 -7.03 -9.50 -16.47
N PRO A 87 -7.38 -8.62 -15.51
CA PRO A 87 -7.48 -9.00 -14.10
C PRO A 87 -8.50 -10.14 -13.94
N SER A 88 -8.16 -11.15 -13.15
CA SER A 88 -9.01 -12.34 -12.97
C SER A 88 -9.08 -12.83 -11.52
N GLY A 89 -8.20 -12.31 -10.66
CA GLY A 89 -8.13 -12.62 -9.24
C GLY A 89 -8.69 -11.48 -8.38
N PRO A 90 -8.12 -11.26 -7.17
CA PRO A 90 -8.59 -10.24 -6.23
C PRO A 90 -8.68 -8.83 -6.82
N VAL A 91 -7.82 -8.48 -7.78
CA VAL A 91 -7.81 -7.14 -8.39
C VAL A 91 -9.07 -6.89 -9.22
N SER A 92 -9.65 -7.94 -9.81
CA SER A 92 -10.88 -7.82 -10.62
C SER A 92 -12.12 -7.41 -9.79
N GLN A 93 -12.05 -7.51 -8.47
CA GLN A 93 -13.14 -7.19 -7.55
C GLN A 93 -13.10 -5.73 -7.07
N LEU A 94 -12.06 -4.98 -7.41
CA LEU A 94 -11.91 -3.58 -6.99
C LEU A 94 -12.70 -2.64 -7.90
N GLU A 95 -13.55 -1.80 -7.31
CA GLU A 95 -14.37 -0.82 -8.05
C GLU A 95 -13.61 0.50 -8.33
N GLY A 96 -12.54 0.80 -7.59
CA GLY A 96 -11.86 2.10 -7.58
C GLY A 96 -10.50 2.18 -8.27
N VAL A 97 -10.08 1.13 -8.99
CA VAL A 97 -8.74 1.09 -9.61
C VAL A 97 -8.65 2.06 -10.78
N ASP A 98 -7.60 2.88 -10.79
CA ASP A 98 -7.23 3.69 -11.97
C ASP A 98 -6.62 2.79 -13.05
N TRP A 99 -7.49 2.13 -13.80
CA TRP A 99 -7.10 1.25 -14.91
C TRP A 99 -6.24 1.92 -15.97
N PRO A 100 -6.50 3.18 -16.39
CA PRO A 100 -5.58 3.91 -17.27
C PRO A 100 -4.14 3.96 -16.75
N ARG A 101 -3.92 4.40 -15.49
CA ARG A 101 -2.59 4.42 -14.87
C ARG A 101 -1.99 3.04 -14.78
N PHE A 102 -2.76 2.08 -14.31
CA PHE A 102 -2.28 0.72 -14.12
C PHE A 102 -1.83 0.10 -15.45
N ARG A 103 -2.60 0.29 -16.52
CA ARG A 103 -2.22 -0.16 -17.88
C ARG A 103 -0.96 0.52 -18.39
N ARG A 104 -0.72 1.81 -18.08
CA ARG A 104 0.55 2.47 -18.44
C ARG A 104 1.74 1.80 -17.77
N ILE A 105 1.64 1.51 -16.47
CA ILE A 105 2.70 0.83 -15.72
C ILE A 105 2.96 -0.57 -16.29
N SER A 106 1.89 -1.35 -16.55
CA SER A 106 2.00 -2.69 -17.15
C SER A 106 2.61 -2.63 -18.56
N ALA A 107 2.19 -1.69 -19.41
CA ALA A 107 2.76 -1.51 -20.74
C ALA A 107 4.25 -1.10 -20.69
N TYR A 108 4.63 -0.24 -19.75
CA TYR A 108 6.03 0.11 -19.49
C TYR A 108 6.84 -1.14 -19.14
N ALA A 109 6.34 -1.98 -18.23
CA ALA A 109 6.99 -3.24 -17.86
C ALA A 109 7.16 -4.19 -19.05
N GLN A 110 6.11 -4.39 -19.85
CA GLN A 110 6.16 -5.25 -21.04
C GLN A 110 7.17 -4.76 -22.07
N TYR A 111 7.22 -3.45 -22.31
CA TYR A 111 8.19 -2.85 -23.24
C TYR A 111 9.64 -3.10 -22.81
N TRP A 112 9.91 -3.05 -21.50
CA TRP A 112 11.25 -3.23 -20.95
C TRP A 112 11.59 -4.68 -20.62
N GLN A 113 10.65 -5.61 -20.70
CA GLN A 113 10.85 -7.01 -20.27
C GLN A 113 12.07 -7.66 -20.94
N ASP A 114 12.20 -7.52 -22.26
CA ASP A 114 13.31 -8.11 -23.03
C ASP A 114 14.60 -7.27 -22.95
N ARG A 115 14.48 -5.97 -22.64
CA ARG A 115 15.59 -5.01 -22.68
C ARG A 115 16.29 -4.86 -21.33
N ASN A 116 15.50 -4.91 -20.26
CA ASN A 116 15.95 -4.75 -18.89
C ASN A 116 15.05 -5.55 -17.92
N PRO A 117 15.12 -6.89 -17.96
CA PRO A 117 14.29 -7.75 -17.11
C PRO A 117 14.54 -7.52 -15.62
N ARG A 118 15.70 -6.99 -15.22
CA ARG A 118 16.02 -6.70 -13.82
C ARG A 118 15.16 -5.55 -13.29
N GLU A 119 15.00 -4.47 -14.06
CA GLU A 119 14.14 -3.34 -13.66
C GLU A 119 12.67 -3.72 -13.64
N VAL A 120 12.21 -4.52 -14.61
CA VAL A 120 10.83 -5.03 -14.60
C VAL A 120 10.57 -5.93 -13.38
N ASN A 121 11.54 -6.77 -13.02
CA ASN A 121 11.45 -7.58 -11.81
C ASN A 121 11.38 -6.76 -10.53
N LYS A 122 12.06 -5.60 -10.47
CA LYS A 122 11.94 -4.68 -9.33
C LYS A 122 10.56 -4.05 -9.30
N LEU A 123 10.07 -3.54 -10.43
CA LEU A 123 8.74 -2.95 -10.56
C LEU A 123 7.64 -3.93 -10.13
N LEU A 124 7.68 -5.17 -10.62
CA LEU A 124 6.77 -6.24 -10.20
C LEU A 124 6.82 -6.46 -8.69
N THR A 125 8.03 -6.53 -8.11
CA THR A 125 8.18 -6.68 -6.67
C THR A 125 7.59 -5.52 -5.89
N PHE A 126 7.70 -4.28 -6.38
CA PHE A 126 7.04 -3.13 -5.75
C PHE A 126 5.52 -3.21 -5.85
N MET A 127 4.99 -3.54 -7.02
CA MET A 127 3.53 -3.61 -7.26
C MET A 127 2.86 -4.74 -6.47
N MET A 128 3.60 -5.77 -6.08
CA MET A 128 3.14 -6.79 -5.13
C MET A 128 3.32 -6.37 -3.67
N GLY A 129 4.46 -5.74 -3.36
CA GLY A 129 4.87 -5.46 -1.98
C GLY A 129 4.20 -4.25 -1.36
N ILE A 130 4.09 -3.12 -2.08
CA ILE A 130 3.56 -1.85 -1.56
C ILE A 130 2.09 -2.00 -1.07
N PRO A 131 1.20 -2.68 -1.81
CA PRO A 131 -0.17 -2.89 -1.35
C PRO A 131 -0.26 -3.67 -0.03
N LEU A 132 0.60 -4.68 0.16
CA LEU A 132 0.68 -5.41 1.42
C LEU A 132 1.34 -4.60 2.54
N TYR A 133 2.40 -3.85 2.22
CA TYR A 133 3.09 -2.97 3.15
C TYR A 133 2.12 -2.02 3.85
N SER A 134 1.15 -1.44 3.12
CA SER A 134 0.19 -0.51 3.71
C SER A 134 -0.65 -1.19 4.81
N GLN A 135 -1.10 -2.42 4.54
CA GLN A 135 -1.92 -3.21 5.45
C GLN A 135 -1.14 -3.66 6.69
N LEU A 136 0.15 -3.98 6.51
CA LEU A 136 1.05 -4.29 7.61
C LEU A 136 1.33 -3.05 8.46
N LEU A 137 1.65 -1.91 7.84
CA LEU A 137 1.96 -0.68 8.57
C LEU A 137 0.79 -0.24 9.46
N GLY A 138 -0.43 -0.18 8.91
CA GLY A 138 -1.60 0.19 9.71
C GLY A 138 -1.85 -0.76 10.88
N SER A 139 -1.57 -2.06 10.67
CA SER A 139 -1.66 -3.07 11.73
C SER A 139 -0.57 -2.90 12.79
N PHE A 140 0.66 -2.56 12.41
CA PHE A 140 1.79 -2.40 13.34
C PHE A 140 1.65 -1.15 14.20
N ILE A 141 1.29 -0.02 13.59
CA ILE A 141 1.06 1.24 14.30
C ILE A 141 0.03 1.05 15.43
N THR A 142 -1.08 0.37 15.14
CA THR A 142 -2.18 0.19 16.09
C THR A 142 -1.93 -0.88 17.16
N ARG A 143 -1.05 -1.86 16.90
CA ARG A 143 -0.72 -2.89 17.90
C ARG A 143 0.21 -2.41 18.98
N ARG A 144 1.12 -1.48 18.65
CA ARG A 144 2.10 -0.98 19.62
C ARG A 144 1.45 -0.08 20.67
N HIS A 145 0.23 0.41 20.43
CA HIS A 145 -0.49 1.35 21.30
C HIS A 145 0.40 2.54 21.70
N GLY A 146 1.17 3.05 20.74
CA GLY A 146 2.16 4.08 20.98
C GLY A 146 1.51 5.45 21.23
N GLU A 147 2.20 6.30 21.98
CA GLU A 147 1.72 7.66 22.30
C GLU A 147 1.38 8.47 21.05
N ALA A 148 2.14 8.31 19.97
CA ALA A 148 1.90 9.01 18.70
C ALA A 148 0.60 8.58 18.01
N GLU A 149 0.24 7.29 18.08
CA GLU A 149 -1.02 6.78 17.55
C GLU A 149 -2.19 7.31 18.38
N GLN A 150 -2.09 7.23 19.71
CA GLN A 150 -3.10 7.73 20.64
C GLN A 150 -3.32 9.23 20.46
N GLU A 151 -2.26 10.03 20.31
CA GLU A 151 -2.37 11.48 20.10
C GLU A 151 -3.19 11.81 18.83
N ILE A 152 -2.98 11.09 17.73
CA ILE A 152 -3.72 11.28 16.48
C ILE A 152 -5.21 10.95 16.69
N ILE A 153 -5.50 9.85 17.38
CA ILE A 153 -6.87 9.40 17.65
C ILE A 153 -7.58 10.38 18.58
N GLU A 154 -6.93 10.84 19.64
CA GLU A 154 -7.48 11.81 20.58
C GLU A 154 -7.80 13.15 19.90
N LYS A 155 -6.88 13.64 19.06
CA LYS A 155 -7.09 14.88 18.29
C LYS A 155 -8.19 14.78 17.24
N THR A 156 -8.69 13.58 16.96
CA THR A 156 -9.78 13.31 16.01
C THR A 156 -10.99 12.65 16.66
N ALA A 157 -11.07 12.65 18.00
CA ALA A 157 -12.15 12.03 18.75
C ALA A 157 -13.49 12.78 18.61
N THR A 158 -13.45 14.11 18.45
CA THR A 158 -14.66 14.95 18.38
C THR A 158 -15.19 15.05 16.94
N PRO A 159 -16.51 14.96 16.71
CA PRO A 159 -17.09 15.23 15.38
C PRO A 159 -16.68 16.62 14.86
N GLY A 160 -16.27 16.69 13.59
CA GLY A 160 -15.77 17.91 12.97
C GLY A 160 -14.30 18.24 13.27
N ALA A 161 -13.63 17.48 14.15
CA ALA A 161 -12.22 17.66 14.42
C ALA A 161 -11.36 17.33 13.19
N VAL A 162 -10.31 18.12 12.99
CA VAL A 162 -9.32 17.92 11.94
C VAL A 162 -7.93 18.01 12.55
N TYR A 163 -7.10 17.02 12.28
CA TYR A 163 -5.69 16.99 12.64
C TYR A 163 -4.81 16.87 11.40
N ILE A 164 -3.77 17.70 11.31
CA ILE A 164 -2.86 17.72 10.17
C ILE A 164 -1.43 17.48 10.67
N MET A 165 -0.74 16.55 10.04
CA MET A 165 0.65 16.20 10.33
C MET A 165 1.48 16.24 9.04
N GLY A 166 2.69 16.81 9.07
CA GLY A 166 3.59 16.75 7.92
C GLY A 166 4.08 15.31 7.68
N VAL A 167 4.26 14.90 6.41
CA VAL A 167 4.75 13.55 6.04
C VAL A 167 6.08 13.23 6.72
N ASN A 168 7.02 14.17 6.74
CA ASN A 168 8.30 13.98 7.43
C ASN A 168 8.14 13.68 8.93
N ARG A 169 7.14 14.27 9.59
CA ARG A 169 6.85 14.01 11.00
C ARG A 169 6.23 12.63 11.18
N PHE A 170 5.31 12.23 10.30
CA PHE A 170 4.74 10.88 10.29
C PHE A 170 5.84 9.83 10.15
N ASN A 171 6.74 10.00 9.18
CA ASN A 171 7.85 9.08 8.94
C ASN A 171 8.84 9.00 10.10
N GLN A 172 9.03 10.10 10.85
CA GLN A 172 9.84 10.09 12.07
C GLN A 172 9.16 9.36 13.22
N LEU A 173 7.86 9.59 13.42
CA LEU A 173 7.11 8.99 14.52
C LEU A 173 6.95 7.48 14.37
N PHE A 174 6.73 7.00 13.14
CA PHE A 174 6.45 5.60 12.84
C PHE A 174 7.60 4.93 12.09
N ARG A 175 8.84 5.43 12.25
CA ARG A 175 10.00 4.96 11.47
C ARG A 175 10.20 3.45 11.59
N GLU A 176 10.16 2.93 12.81
CA GLU A 176 10.35 1.51 13.09
C GLU A 176 9.24 0.65 12.46
N ASP A 177 8.00 1.13 12.50
CA ASP A 177 6.85 0.41 11.96
C ASP A 177 6.90 0.39 10.42
N ILE A 178 7.32 1.51 9.80
CA ILE A 178 7.56 1.62 8.37
C ILE A 178 8.67 0.65 7.94
N ASP A 179 9.83 0.70 8.60
CA ASP A 179 10.97 -0.16 8.26
C ASP A 179 10.58 -1.65 8.43
N THR A 180 9.84 -1.99 9.49
CA THR A 180 9.36 -3.36 9.73
C THR A 180 8.36 -3.81 8.67
N ALA A 181 7.31 -3.03 8.42
CA ALA A 181 6.30 -3.35 7.41
C ALA A 181 6.92 -3.52 6.02
N PHE A 182 7.90 -2.68 5.67
CA PHE A 182 8.57 -2.74 4.38
C PHE A 182 9.41 -4.00 4.23
N ASN A 183 10.16 -4.37 5.28
CA ASN A 183 10.97 -5.59 5.30
C ASN A 183 10.10 -6.85 5.22
N GLU A 184 8.98 -6.89 5.96
CA GLU A 184 8.06 -8.03 5.95
C GLU A 184 7.36 -8.20 4.60
N ALA A 185 6.88 -7.10 4.00
CA ALA A 185 6.30 -7.13 2.65
C ALA A 185 7.33 -7.64 1.62
N LYS A 186 8.58 -7.16 1.69
CA LYS A 186 9.66 -7.60 0.82
C LYS A 186 9.99 -9.09 0.99
N LEU A 187 10.03 -9.58 2.24
CA LEU A 187 10.23 -10.99 2.55
C LEU A 187 9.13 -11.84 1.91
N LEU A 188 7.87 -11.45 2.08
CA LEU A 188 6.73 -12.18 1.53
C LEU A 188 6.71 -12.25 0.01
N VAL A 189 7.04 -11.15 -0.67
CA VAL A 189 7.20 -11.17 -2.13
C VAL A 189 8.35 -12.08 -2.55
N SER A 190 9.49 -12.05 -1.83
CA SER A 190 10.61 -12.95 -2.11
C SER A 190 10.22 -14.42 -1.93
N THR A 191 9.47 -14.73 -0.87
CA THR A 191 8.94 -16.07 -0.63
C THR A 191 7.99 -16.49 -1.74
N PHE A 192 7.03 -15.63 -2.11
CA PHE A 192 6.13 -15.88 -3.23
C PHE A 192 6.88 -16.26 -4.52
N ARG A 193 7.91 -15.50 -4.87
CA ARG A 193 8.69 -15.78 -6.09
C ARG A 193 9.54 -17.06 -6.00
N GLY A 194 9.94 -17.45 -4.79
CA GLY A 194 10.74 -18.63 -4.51
C GLY A 194 9.94 -19.93 -4.34
N THR A 195 8.65 -19.84 -4.00
CA THR A 195 7.80 -21.00 -3.73
C THR A 195 6.89 -21.30 -4.93
N ARG A 196 7.10 -22.45 -5.59
CA ARG A 196 6.31 -22.88 -6.76
C ARG A 196 5.58 -24.21 -6.57
N ASP A 197 5.42 -24.64 -5.33
CA ASP A 197 4.75 -25.90 -4.99
C ASP A 197 3.22 -25.73 -4.86
N GLU A 198 2.50 -26.86 -4.82
CA GLU A 198 1.04 -26.89 -4.65
C GLU A 198 0.57 -26.29 -3.30
N ASN A 199 1.49 -26.13 -2.33
CA ASN A 199 1.21 -25.57 -1.02
C ASN A 199 1.58 -24.08 -0.90
N ALA A 200 2.06 -23.44 -1.97
CA ALA A 200 2.57 -22.07 -1.96
C ALA A 200 1.56 -21.09 -1.34
N ALA A 201 0.30 -21.16 -1.79
CA ALA A 201 -0.79 -20.34 -1.27
C ALA A 201 -0.96 -20.49 0.25
N LYS A 202 -0.88 -21.72 0.77
CA LYS A 202 -1.02 -21.99 2.21
C LYS A 202 0.16 -21.43 3.00
N ILE A 203 1.39 -21.57 2.49
CA ILE A 203 2.61 -21.07 3.14
C ILE A 203 2.56 -19.54 3.20
N ILE A 204 2.35 -18.88 2.06
CA ILE A 204 2.42 -17.43 1.93
C ILE A 204 1.29 -16.75 2.71
N ASN A 205 0.05 -17.22 2.54
CA ASN A 205 -1.08 -16.67 3.31
C ASN A 205 -0.98 -17.04 4.80
N GLY A 206 -0.31 -18.14 5.14
CA GLY A 206 0.03 -18.48 6.52
C GLY A 206 1.00 -17.48 7.14
N MET A 207 2.06 -17.11 6.42
CA MET A 207 3.04 -16.10 6.86
C MET A 207 2.40 -14.71 7.00
N VAL A 208 1.55 -14.31 6.05
CA VAL A 208 0.78 -13.06 6.15
C VAL A 208 -0.08 -13.06 7.41
N LYS A 209 -0.78 -14.17 7.69
CA LYS A 209 -1.60 -14.30 8.90
C LYS A 209 -0.76 -14.28 10.18
N SER A 210 0.48 -14.77 10.17
CA SER A 210 1.36 -14.64 11.34
C SER A 210 1.90 -13.22 11.52
N MET A 211 2.04 -12.42 10.45
CA MET A 211 2.51 -11.03 10.57
C MET A 211 1.37 -10.08 10.95
N LEU A 212 0.19 -10.29 10.38
CA LEU A 212 -1.05 -9.85 11.02
C LEU A 212 -1.20 -10.66 12.35
N PHE A 213 -2.14 -10.50 13.26
CA PHE A 213 -2.39 -11.45 14.38
C PHE A 213 -1.28 -11.96 15.36
N HIS A 214 0.03 -11.80 15.16
CA HIS A 214 1.06 -11.92 16.21
C HIS A 214 1.30 -10.58 16.92
#